data_AF-A0A3R6ZJR1-F1
#
_entry.id   AF-A0A3R6ZJR1-F1
#
_cell.length_a   1.000
_cell.length_b   1.000
_cell.length_c   1.000
_cell.angle_alpha   90.00
_cell.angle_beta   90.00
_cell.angle_gamma   90.00
#
_symmetry.space_group_name_H-M   'P 1'
#
loop_
_entity.id
_entity.type
_entity.pdbx_description
1 polymer ?
#
loop_
_entity_poly.entity_id
_entity_poly.type
_entity_poly.pdbx_seq_one_letter_code
_entity_poly.pdbx_strand_id
1 'polypeptide(L)'
;MSFRQMTSAAAAKVVLQSKDLVQQVTMYQPGCPKHMRCFRALRRPSLTWQDDVHAAFAMIATVLSSWLKEYGIDRLPSLYACMGHMRGVVLVHAVYSGRVDLIHVVSLREYDDDPPLLDIAAAGGHVAMLTHLLQHASNTVATPFAMDVAASMGRVDIVELLHTHRPQDDSFHESAISISIVHGHISILQFFHDRQVDGVFTPDMMDLAATHGHVHVLEFLHRHRPGLRMSMRAMESAAAGGHFAAVRFLHHHYDDHHLPCGPNVMDAAAIGGHLDIVRFLHLNRPEGCTRLAMNAAATRGDLNMVTWLHVHRPEGGTTSAMDGAATCGHLKVVKFLHTHRSEGCTSAAFWGAVMHNHVEVVEWLLTHKRQWCDPVDVVVALQRWPLTKGWLVKRSVVN
;
A
#
# COMPACT_ATOMS: atom_id res chain seq x y z
N MET A 1 51.23 -16.24 46.52
CA MET A 1 51.24 -17.54 47.22
C MET A 1 51.32 -18.65 46.19
N SER A 2 52.29 -19.55 46.36
CA SER A 2 52.61 -20.66 45.47
C SER A 2 51.46 -21.67 45.38
N PHE A 3 51.05 -22.04 44.16
CA PHE A 3 49.96 -22.98 43.84
C PHE A 3 50.19 -24.44 44.31
N ARG A 4 51.30 -24.75 44.99
CA ARG A 4 51.73 -26.13 45.26
C ARG A 4 51.12 -26.82 46.50
N GLN A 5 50.20 -26.20 47.24
CA GLN A 5 49.62 -26.79 48.46
C GLN A 5 48.11 -26.50 48.67
N MET A 6 47.30 -26.49 47.60
CA MET A 6 45.84 -26.45 47.76
C MET A 6 45.25 -27.87 47.70
N THR A 7 44.41 -28.21 48.68
CA THR A 7 43.52 -29.38 48.59
C THR A 7 42.58 -29.20 47.39
N SER A 8 42.11 -30.29 46.76
CA SER A 8 41.31 -30.17 45.53
C SER A 8 40.06 -29.28 45.71
N ALA A 9 39.47 -29.28 46.91
CA ALA A 9 38.36 -28.42 47.29
C ALA A 9 38.75 -26.92 47.39
N ALA A 10 39.94 -26.61 47.92
CA ALA A 10 40.44 -25.24 48.00
C ALA A 10 40.79 -24.70 46.60
N ALA A 11 41.39 -25.54 45.75
CA ALA A 11 41.66 -25.20 44.34
C ALA A 11 40.36 -24.97 43.56
N ALA A 12 39.35 -25.85 43.73
CA ALA A 12 38.04 -25.69 43.12
C ALA A 12 37.36 -24.38 43.55
N LYS A 13 37.43 -24.02 44.83
CA LYS A 13 36.85 -22.77 45.34
C LYS A 13 37.52 -21.52 44.75
N VAL A 14 38.85 -21.54 44.58
CA VAL A 14 39.59 -20.43 43.94
C VAL A 14 39.21 -20.30 42.46
N VAL A 15 39.07 -21.41 41.74
CA VAL A 15 38.63 -21.39 40.33
C VAL A 15 37.18 -20.89 40.23
N LEU A 16 36.28 -21.36 41.09
CA LEU A 16 34.86 -20.96 41.12
C LEU A 16 34.66 -19.48 41.48
N GLN A 17 35.59 -18.88 42.21
CA GLN A 17 35.58 -17.46 42.59
C GLN A 17 36.42 -16.57 41.67
N SER A 18 37.06 -17.14 40.64
CA SER A 18 37.84 -16.36 39.68
C SER A 18 36.92 -15.39 38.92
N LYS A 19 37.36 -14.14 38.74
CA LYS A 19 36.60 -13.12 38.01
C LYS A 19 36.23 -13.60 36.61
N ASP A 20 37.16 -14.28 35.93
CA ASP A 20 36.96 -14.79 34.58
C ASP A 20 35.86 -15.85 34.53
N LEU A 21 35.86 -16.82 35.45
CA LEU A 21 34.81 -17.84 35.47
C LEU A 21 33.46 -17.25 35.89
N VAL A 22 33.42 -16.38 36.90
CA VAL A 22 32.18 -15.72 37.32
C VAL A 22 31.61 -14.87 36.18
N GLN A 23 32.47 -14.19 35.40
CA GLN A 23 32.07 -13.44 34.22
C GLN A 23 31.52 -14.38 33.11
N GLN A 24 32.15 -15.52 32.85
CA GLN A 24 31.64 -16.52 31.92
C GLN A 24 30.30 -17.12 32.37
N VAL A 25 30.18 -17.48 33.65
CA VAL A 25 28.94 -18.04 34.23
C VAL A 25 27.81 -17.02 34.17
N THR A 26 28.05 -15.76 34.55
CA THR A 26 27.03 -14.69 34.49
C THR A 26 26.66 -14.32 33.06
N MET A 27 27.60 -14.41 32.11
CA MET A 27 27.32 -14.29 30.69
C MET A 27 26.46 -15.44 30.15
N TYR A 28 26.49 -16.62 30.78
CA TYR A 28 25.75 -17.82 30.36
C TYR A 28 24.42 -18.03 31.08
N GLN A 29 24.17 -17.38 32.23
CA GLN A 29 22.86 -17.43 32.92
C GLN A 29 21.78 -16.73 32.06
N PRO A 30 20.59 -17.32 31.80
CA PRO A 30 19.97 -18.54 32.33
C PRO A 30 20.04 -19.75 31.35
N GLY A 31 21.23 -20.09 30.85
CA GLY A 31 21.46 -21.14 29.85
C GLY A 31 21.68 -20.62 28.42
N CYS A 32 21.84 -19.30 28.23
CA CYS A 32 22.06 -18.67 26.93
C CYS A 32 23.13 -17.56 27.04
N PRO A 33 24.19 -17.61 26.22
CA PRO A 33 25.21 -16.56 26.17
C PRO A 33 24.64 -15.16 25.94
N LYS A 34 25.22 -14.13 26.60
CA LYS A 34 24.77 -12.73 26.49
C LYS A 34 24.59 -12.25 25.04
N HIS A 35 25.51 -12.59 24.15
CA HIS A 35 25.49 -12.21 22.74
C HIS A 35 24.39 -12.91 21.92
N MET A 36 23.76 -13.97 22.46
CA MET A 36 22.65 -14.68 21.85
C MET A 36 21.28 -14.24 22.40
N ARG A 37 21.24 -13.39 23.43
CA ARG A 37 19.97 -12.96 24.05
C ARG A 37 19.07 -12.15 23.10
N CYS A 38 19.65 -11.45 22.13
CA CYS A 38 18.90 -10.69 21.11
C CYS A 38 17.97 -11.57 20.27
N PHE A 39 18.28 -12.87 20.12
CA PHE A 39 17.47 -13.81 19.34
C PHE A 39 16.22 -14.29 20.09
N ARG A 40 16.13 -14.13 21.41
CA ARG A 40 15.02 -14.66 22.21
C ARG A 40 13.67 -14.06 21.85
N ALA A 41 13.64 -12.83 21.35
CA ALA A 41 12.43 -12.14 20.93
C ALA A 41 12.05 -12.47 19.48
N LEU A 42 12.96 -13.01 18.67
CA LEU A 42 12.68 -13.31 17.27
C LEU A 42 11.76 -14.51 17.16
N ARG A 43 10.83 -14.42 16.21
CA ARG A 43 9.90 -15.48 15.85
C ARG A 43 9.97 -15.68 14.35
N ARG A 44 9.61 -16.88 13.90
CA ARG A 44 9.48 -17.19 12.47
C ARG A 44 8.37 -16.29 11.90
N PRO A 45 8.64 -15.49 10.84
CA PRO A 45 7.62 -14.69 10.19
C PRO A 45 6.53 -15.58 9.59
N SER A 46 5.29 -15.09 9.59
CA SER A 46 4.21 -15.66 8.81
C SER A 46 4.24 -15.04 7.41
N LEU A 47 4.07 -15.86 6.37
CA LEU A 47 3.84 -15.35 5.02
C LEU A 47 2.33 -15.23 4.81
N THR A 48 1.77 -14.08 5.14
CA THR A 48 0.40 -13.73 4.72
C THR A 48 0.43 -12.39 4.01
N TRP A 49 -0.47 -12.18 3.04
CA TRP A 49 -0.65 -10.90 2.35
C TRP A 49 -0.97 -9.73 3.29
N GLN A 50 -1.34 -9.99 4.53
CA GLN A 50 -1.77 -8.99 5.51
C GLN A 50 -0.61 -8.45 6.35
N ASP A 51 0.51 -9.17 6.44
CA ASP A 51 1.65 -8.79 7.25
C ASP A 51 2.70 -8.04 6.41
N ASP A 52 3.40 -7.07 7.01
CA ASP A 52 4.61 -6.48 6.41
C ASP A 52 5.76 -7.49 6.50
N VAL A 53 5.69 -8.48 5.60
CA VAL A 53 6.66 -9.57 5.47
C VAL A 53 8.07 -8.99 5.35
N HIS A 54 8.26 -7.94 4.56
CA HIS A 54 9.55 -7.29 4.36
C HIS A 54 10.11 -6.71 5.67
N ALA A 55 9.30 -6.02 6.48
CA ALA A 55 9.73 -5.50 7.77
C ALA A 55 10.12 -6.61 8.77
N ALA A 56 9.35 -7.70 8.83
CA ALA A 56 9.65 -8.84 9.69
C ALA A 56 11.01 -9.47 9.32
N PHE A 57 11.25 -9.69 8.02
CA PHE A 57 12.53 -10.20 7.54
C PHE A 57 13.69 -9.21 7.70
N ALA A 58 13.44 -7.90 7.56
CA ALA A 58 14.44 -6.86 7.77
C ALA A 58 14.93 -6.81 9.23
N MET A 59 14.03 -6.97 10.20
CA MET A 59 14.42 -7.07 11.62
C MET A 59 15.31 -8.28 11.87
N ILE A 60 14.93 -9.45 11.36
CA ILE A 60 15.73 -10.68 11.46
C ILE A 60 17.09 -10.50 10.79
N ALA A 61 17.11 -9.92 9.59
CA ALA A 61 18.33 -9.66 8.84
C ALA A 61 19.29 -8.74 9.61
N THR A 62 18.77 -7.70 10.27
CA THR A 62 19.58 -6.76 11.05
C THR A 62 20.29 -7.46 12.22
N VAL A 63 19.56 -8.28 12.98
CA VAL A 63 20.10 -9.00 14.14
C VAL A 63 21.03 -10.15 13.70
N LEU A 64 20.67 -10.92 12.67
CA LEU A 64 21.49 -12.05 12.21
C LEU A 64 22.74 -11.60 11.47
N SER A 65 22.67 -10.58 10.61
CA SER A 65 23.84 -10.12 9.84
C SER A 65 24.93 -9.55 10.74
N SER A 66 24.56 -8.71 11.71
CA SER A 66 25.50 -8.17 12.70
C SER A 66 26.18 -9.29 13.50
N TRP A 67 25.41 -10.26 13.96
CA TRP A 67 25.93 -11.39 14.73
C TRP A 67 26.82 -12.32 13.90
N LEU A 68 26.40 -12.67 12.68
CA LEU A 68 27.19 -13.54 11.80
C LEU A 68 28.49 -12.88 11.36
N LYS A 69 28.52 -11.54 11.21
CA LYS A 69 29.74 -10.79 10.94
C LYS A 69 30.76 -10.88 12.08
N GLU A 70 30.29 -10.91 13.34
CA GLU A 70 31.15 -10.94 14.52
C GLU A 70 31.59 -12.37 14.89
N TYR A 71 30.69 -13.35 14.79
CA TYR A 71 30.87 -14.70 15.33
C TYR A 71 31.03 -15.80 14.27
N GLY A 72 30.73 -15.52 13.00
CA GLY A 72 30.81 -16.47 11.91
C GLY A 72 29.67 -17.50 11.88
N ILE A 73 29.61 -18.25 10.77
CA ILE A 73 28.59 -19.28 10.52
C ILE A 73 28.80 -20.50 11.44
N ASP A 74 30.05 -20.79 11.82
CA ASP A 74 30.42 -21.93 12.67
C ASP A 74 29.79 -21.92 14.07
N ARG A 75 29.29 -20.76 14.51
CA ARG A 75 28.60 -20.61 15.80
C ARG A 75 27.11 -20.95 15.76
N LEU A 76 26.52 -21.16 14.58
CA LEU A 76 25.10 -21.49 14.43
C LEU A 76 24.69 -22.79 15.15
N PRO A 77 25.46 -23.90 15.13
CA PRO A 77 25.13 -25.10 15.90
C PRO A 77 24.99 -24.82 17.41
N SER A 78 25.82 -23.94 17.97
CA SER A 78 25.70 -23.52 19.38
C SER A 78 24.43 -22.70 19.62
N LEU A 79 24.08 -21.81 18.69
CA LEU A 79 22.84 -21.04 18.75
C LEU A 79 21.63 -21.97 18.79
N TYR A 80 21.62 -23.00 17.94
CA TYR A 80 20.53 -23.98 17.87
C TYR A 80 20.44 -24.88 19.11
N ALA A 81 21.58 -25.25 19.70
CA ALA A 81 21.62 -25.99 20.94
C ALA A 81 21.03 -25.17 22.12
N CYS A 82 21.29 -23.86 22.16
CA CYS A 82 20.71 -22.97 23.15
C CYS A 82 19.23 -22.64 22.87
N MET A 83 18.85 -22.50 21.61
CA MET A 83 17.53 -22.05 21.17
C MET A 83 17.08 -22.81 19.92
N GLY A 84 16.42 -23.96 20.12
CA GLY A 84 16.00 -24.83 19.02
C GLY A 84 15.13 -24.14 17.96
N HIS A 85 14.24 -23.22 18.35
CA HIS A 85 13.38 -22.46 17.44
C HIS A 85 14.14 -21.57 16.44
N MET A 86 15.39 -21.20 16.72
CA MET A 86 16.20 -20.37 15.83
C MET A 86 16.61 -21.09 14.55
N ARG A 87 16.56 -22.43 14.51
CA ARG A 87 16.78 -23.19 13.26
C ARG A 87 15.81 -22.75 12.17
N GLY A 88 14.50 -22.74 12.48
CA GLY A 88 13.46 -22.32 11.54
C GLY A 88 13.54 -20.84 11.17
N VAL A 89 13.92 -19.96 12.10
CA VAL A 89 14.11 -18.52 11.84
C VAL A 89 15.28 -18.30 10.87
N VAL A 90 16.42 -18.98 11.10
CA VAL A 90 17.60 -18.86 10.24
C VAL A 90 17.34 -19.48 8.86
N LEU A 91 16.63 -20.61 8.78
CA LEU A 91 16.23 -21.23 7.50
C LEU A 91 15.42 -20.26 6.65
N VAL A 92 14.32 -19.75 7.21
CA VAL A 92 13.39 -18.86 6.51
C VAL A 92 14.10 -17.56 6.11
N HIS A 93 14.97 -17.02 6.96
CA HIS A 93 15.82 -15.87 6.61
C HIS A 93 16.83 -16.19 5.50
N ALA A 94 17.50 -17.34 5.55
CA ALA A 94 18.48 -17.75 4.55
C ALA A 94 17.83 -17.83 3.17
N VAL A 95 16.66 -18.45 3.09
CA VAL A 95 15.87 -18.56 1.86
C VAL A 95 15.40 -17.19 1.38
N TYR A 96 14.82 -16.37 2.25
CA TYR A 96 14.35 -15.03 1.89
C TYR A 96 15.48 -14.09 1.44
N SER A 97 16.69 -14.23 2.01
CA SER A 97 17.86 -13.39 1.68
C SER A 97 18.79 -13.99 0.62
N GLY A 98 18.43 -15.15 0.05
CA GLY A 98 19.23 -15.81 -0.98
C GLY A 98 20.58 -16.32 -0.51
N ARG A 99 20.75 -16.52 0.80
CA ARG A 99 22.00 -16.95 1.44
C ARG A 99 22.15 -18.46 1.44
N VAL A 100 22.68 -18.98 0.34
CA VAL A 100 22.94 -20.43 0.12
C VAL A 100 23.96 -20.99 1.13
N ASP A 101 24.91 -20.16 1.58
CA ASP A 101 25.89 -20.48 2.64
C ASP A 101 25.23 -20.97 3.94
N LEU A 102 24.09 -20.37 4.31
CA LEU A 102 23.35 -20.76 5.51
C LEU A 102 22.54 -22.05 5.35
N ILE A 103 22.16 -22.41 4.11
CA ILE A 103 21.35 -23.60 3.84
C ILE A 103 22.13 -24.88 4.10
N HIS A 104 23.43 -24.90 3.79
CA HIS A 104 24.27 -26.06 4.06
C HIS A 104 24.36 -26.42 5.55
N VAL A 105 24.12 -25.45 6.44
CA VAL A 105 24.19 -25.63 7.89
C VAL A 105 22.84 -26.02 8.49
N VAL A 106 21.74 -25.62 7.84
CA VAL A 106 20.37 -25.97 8.22
C VAL A 106 19.85 -27.01 7.23
N SER A 107 20.23 -28.28 7.44
CA SER A 107 19.85 -29.41 6.59
C SER A 107 18.36 -29.34 6.18
N LEU A 108 18.10 -29.23 4.88
CA LEU A 108 16.75 -29.15 4.31
C LEU A 108 15.90 -30.43 4.54
N ARG A 109 16.50 -31.50 5.06
CA ARG A 109 15.85 -32.83 5.18
C ARG A 109 15.18 -33.10 6.53
N GLU A 110 15.31 -32.19 7.51
CA GLU A 110 14.95 -32.46 8.91
C GLU A 110 13.67 -31.73 9.39
N TYR A 111 12.87 -31.15 8.49
CA TYR A 111 11.64 -30.43 8.87
C TYR A 111 10.39 -31.12 8.30
N ASP A 112 9.55 -31.67 9.19
CA ASP A 112 8.24 -32.27 8.84
C ASP A 112 7.11 -31.21 8.72
N ASP A 113 7.28 -30.02 9.32
CA ASP A 113 6.36 -28.85 9.25
C ASP A 113 6.94 -27.75 8.32
N ASP A 114 7.24 -28.13 7.09
CA ASP A 114 7.97 -27.28 6.15
C ASP A 114 7.23 -25.97 5.85
N PRO A 115 7.85 -24.78 6.07
CA PRO A 115 7.36 -23.53 5.48
C PRO A 115 7.20 -23.69 3.97
N PRO A 116 6.37 -22.86 3.32
CA PRO A 116 6.39 -22.78 1.87
C PRO A 116 7.69 -22.08 1.42
N LEU A 117 8.81 -22.82 1.40
CA LEU A 117 10.16 -22.30 1.16
C LEU A 117 10.29 -21.69 -0.24
N LEU A 118 9.60 -22.26 -1.23
CA LEU A 118 9.56 -21.70 -2.59
C LEU A 118 8.88 -20.33 -2.62
N ASP A 119 7.80 -20.16 -1.85
CA ASP A 119 7.09 -18.89 -1.71
C ASP A 119 7.96 -17.84 -1.02
N ILE A 120 8.71 -18.24 0.03
CA ILE A 120 9.67 -17.36 0.70
C ILE A 120 10.79 -16.93 -0.27
N ALA A 121 11.31 -17.88 -1.06
CA ALA A 121 12.36 -17.59 -2.04
C ALA A 121 11.87 -16.65 -3.14
N ALA A 122 10.64 -16.84 -3.61
CA ALA A 122 9.99 -15.96 -4.57
C ALA A 122 9.81 -14.55 -3.99
N ALA A 123 9.35 -14.42 -2.74
CA ALA A 123 9.23 -13.15 -2.04
C ALA A 123 10.57 -12.43 -1.79
N GLY A 124 11.65 -13.19 -1.61
CA GLY A 124 13.01 -12.66 -1.55
C GLY A 124 13.56 -12.20 -2.91
N GLY A 125 12.95 -12.64 -4.02
CA GLY A 125 13.40 -12.30 -5.36
C GLY A 125 14.69 -12.99 -5.80
N HIS A 126 15.12 -14.07 -5.13
CA HIS A 126 16.41 -14.73 -5.39
C HIS A 126 16.28 -15.97 -6.28
N VAL A 127 16.50 -15.80 -7.58
CA VAL A 127 16.43 -16.87 -8.60
C VAL A 127 17.30 -18.07 -8.25
N ALA A 128 18.59 -17.84 -7.92
CA ALA A 128 19.53 -18.92 -7.61
C ALA A 128 19.08 -19.76 -6.40
N MET A 129 18.48 -19.11 -5.40
CA MET A 129 17.92 -19.77 -4.23
C MET A 129 16.72 -20.64 -4.61
N LEU A 130 15.81 -20.08 -5.41
CA LEU A 130 14.64 -20.79 -5.89
C LEU A 130 15.04 -22.02 -6.74
N THR A 131 16.00 -21.88 -7.65
CA THR A 131 16.54 -23.00 -8.44
C THR A 131 17.17 -24.07 -7.55
N HIS A 132 17.93 -23.67 -6.54
CA HIS A 132 18.53 -24.61 -5.59
C HIS A 132 17.47 -25.41 -4.81
N LEU A 133 16.41 -24.74 -4.33
CA LEU A 133 15.30 -25.39 -3.66
C LEU A 133 14.54 -26.34 -4.58
N LEU A 134 14.25 -25.94 -5.82
CA LEU A 134 13.57 -26.80 -6.80
C LEU A 134 14.37 -28.07 -7.15
N GLN A 135 15.72 -28.01 -7.10
CA GLN A 135 16.58 -29.16 -7.39
C GLN A 135 16.79 -30.10 -6.20
N HIS A 136 16.75 -29.59 -4.96
CA HIS A 136 17.19 -30.33 -3.78
C HIS A 136 16.12 -30.57 -2.71
N ALA A 137 15.01 -29.82 -2.72
CA ALA A 137 13.91 -29.99 -1.79
C ALA A 137 12.79 -30.83 -2.43
N SER A 138 12.81 -32.13 -2.17
CA SER A 138 11.92 -33.11 -2.83
C SER A 138 10.42 -32.95 -2.48
N ASN A 139 10.08 -32.18 -1.43
CA ASN A 139 8.71 -32.03 -0.93
C ASN A 139 8.16 -30.59 -0.99
N THR A 140 8.92 -29.61 -1.49
CA THR A 140 8.43 -28.22 -1.52
C THR A 140 7.62 -27.97 -2.78
N VAL A 141 6.37 -27.57 -2.57
CA VAL A 141 5.44 -27.18 -3.63
C VAL A 141 5.26 -25.67 -3.58
N ALA A 142 5.45 -24.99 -4.72
CA ALA A 142 5.11 -23.57 -4.85
C ALA A 142 3.59 -23.42 -4.84
N THR A 143 3.09 -22.52 -4.00
CA THR A 143 1.67 -22.16 -3.99
C THR A 143 1.42 -21.00 -4.96
N PRO A 144 0.15 -20.71 -5.35
CA PRO A 144 -0.17 -19.54 -6.17
C PRO A 144 0.41 -18.23 -5.64
N PHE A 145 0.58 -18.13 -4.32
CA PHE A 145 1.22 -17.00 -3.65
C PHE A 145 2.64 -16.71 -4.18
N ALA A 146 3.44 -17.75 -4.46
CA ALA A 146 4.79 -17.56 -4.99
C ALA A 146 4.77 -16.85 -6.35
N MET A 147 3.82 -17.22 -7.21
CA MET A 147 3.66 -16.63 -8.53
C MET A 147 3.12 -15.21 -8.45
N ASP A 148 2.13 -14.99 -7.59
CA ASP A 148 1.54 -13.67 -7.36
C ASP A 148 2.57 -12.66 -6.85
N VAL A 149 3.43 -13.07 -5.91
CA VAL A 149 4.50 -12.21 -5.39
C VAL A 149 5.57 -11.96 -6.46
N ALA A 150 5.96 -12.98 -7.23
CA ALA A 150 6.87 -12.78 -8.36
C ALA A 150 6.28 -11.81 -9.39
N ALA A 151 4.97 -11.92 -9.64
CA ALA A 151 4.25 -11.06 -10.56
C ALA A 151 4.15 -9.62 -10.06
N SER A 152 3.85 -9.39 -8.77
CA SER A 152 3.80 -8.04 -8.20
C SER A 152 5.16 -7.34 -8.22
N MET A 153 6.25 -8.10 -8.05
CA MET A 153 7.62 -7.61 -8.10
C MET A 153 8.19 -7.47 -9.53
N GLY A 154 7.47 -7.93 -10.57
CA GLY A 154 7.94 -7.86 -11.96
C GLY A 154 9.07 -8.84 -12.29
N ARG A 155 9.23 -9.93 -11.52
CA ARG A 155 10.33 -10.90 -11.65
C ARG A 155 9.98 -11.98 -12.67
N VAL A 156 10.14 -11.65 -13.95
CA VAL A 156 9.85 -12.55 -15.10
C VAL A 156 10.65 -13.85 -15.02
N ASP A 157 11.89 -13.78 -14.55
CA ASP A 157 12.80 -14.90 -14.30
C ASP A 157 12.23 -15.89 -13.28
N ILE A 158 11.62 -15.40 -12.21
CA ILE A 158 10.95 -16.25 -11.21
C ILE A 158 9.64 -16.80 -11.76
N VAL A 159 8.85 -15.96 -12.44
CA VAL A 159 7.60 -16.38 -13.11
C VAL A 159 7.86 -17.50 -14.11
N GLU A 160 8.93 -17.39 -14.91
CA GLU A 160 9.34 -18.39 -15.88
C GLU A 160 9.70 -19.71 -15.19
N LEU A 161 10.54 -19.67 -14.15
CA LEU A 161 10.91 -20.86 -13.39
C LEU A 161 9.70 -21.56 -12.78
N LEU A 162 8.79 -20.80 -12.16
CA LEU A 162 7.59 -21.35 -11.54
C LEU A 162 6.65 -21.95 -12.59
N HIS A 163 6.47 -21.29 -13.74
CA HIS A 163 5.67 -21.80 -14.85
C HIS A 163 6.25 -23.09 -15.44
N THR A 164 7.57 -23.20 -15.64
CA THR A 164 8.20 -24.44 -16.15
C THR A 164 7.94 -25.65 -15.26
N HIS A 165 7.84 -25.45 -13.94
CA HIS A 165 7.58 -26.53 -12.99
C HIS A 165 6.08 -26.88 -12.88
N ARG A 166 5.17 -25.97 -13.27
CA ARG A 166 3.71 -26.14 -13.21
C ARG A 166 2.98 -25.46 -14.39
N PRO A 167 3.07 -26.01 -15.60
CA PRO A 167 2.50 -25.37 -16.79
C PRO A 167 0.97 -25.51 -16.92
N GLN A 168 0.31 -26.42 -16.19
CA GLN A 168 -1.12 -26.76 -16.37
C GLN A 168 -2.07 -26.24 -15.27
N ASP A 169 -1.59 -25.41 -14.33
CA ASP A 169 -2.43 -24.88 -13.25
C ASP A 169 -3.02 -23.52 -13.65
N ASP A 170 -4.19 -23.51 -14.30
CA ASP A 170 -4.82 -22.29 -14.83
C ASP A 170 -5.07 -21.21 -13.75
N SER A 171 -5.36 -21.63 -12.51
CA SER A 171 -5.58 -20.72 -11.37
C SER A 171 -4.33 -19.91 -11.01
N PHE A 172 -3.16 -20.48 -11.30
CA PHE A 172 -1.84 -19.90 -11.06
C PHE A 172 -1.53 -18.76 -12.01
N HIS A 173 -2.09 -18.76 -13.23
CA HIS A 173 -1.78 -17.79 -14.28
C HIS A 173 -2.74 -16.60 -14.28
N GLU A 174 -4.02 -16.78 -13.96
CA GLU A 174 -5.01 -15.70 -13.95
C GLU A 174 -4.70 -14.59 -12.96
N SER A 175 -4.40 -14.99 -11.71
CA SER A 175 -4.01 -14.05 -10.66
C SER A 175 -2.71 -13.32 -11.01
N ALA A 176 -1.72 -14.06 -11.51
CA ALA A 176 -0.43 -13.49 -11.91
C ALA A 176 -0.55 -12.46 -13.06
N ILE A 177 -1.38 -12.74 -14.07
CA ILE A 177 -1.65 -11.80 -15.17
C ILE A 177 -2.33 -10.55 -14.62
N SER A 178 -3.37 -10.70 -13.80
CA SER A 178 -4.10 -9.57 -13.19
C SER A 178 -3.18 -8.69 -12.33
N ILE A 179 -2.34 -9.31 -11.50
CA ILE A 179 -1.36 -8.60 -10.66
C ILE A 179 -0.31 -7.88 -11.51
N SER A 180 0.16 -8.52 -12.59
CA SER A 180 1.11 -7.89 -13.52
C SER A 180 0.50 -6.66 -14.22
N ILE A 181 -0.80 -6.68 -14.52
CA ILE A 181 -1.51 -5.52 -15.08
C ILE A 181 -1.61 -4.40 -14.04
N VAL A 182 -2.01 -4.73 -12.81
CA VAL A 182 -2.13 -3.78 -11.69
C VAL A 182 -0.81 -3.04 -11.43
N HIS A 183 0.32 -3.75 -11.52
CA HIS A 183 1.65 -3.18 -11.28
C HIS A 183 2.37 -2.70 -12.56
N GLY A 184 1.80 -2.92 -13.75
CA GLY A 184 2.35 -2.43 -15.01
C GLY A 184 3.50 -3.25 -15.60
N HIS A 185 3.62 -4.53 -15.25
CA HIS A 185 4.73 -5.40 -15.68
C HIS A 185 4.47 -6.05 -17.05
N ILE A 186 4.69 -5.28 -18.12
CA ILE A 186 4.48 -5.74 -19.52
C ILE A 186 5.32 -6.97 -19.90
N SER A 187 6.51 -7.13 -19.33
CA SER A 187 7.41 -8.25 -19.63
C SER A 187 6.81 -9.60 -19.22
N ILE A 188 6.03 -9.63 -18.14
CA ILE A 188 5.28 -10.82 -17.69
C ILE A 188 4.12 -11.09 -18.67
N LEU A 189 3.42 -10.05 -19.11
CA LEU A 189 2.36 -10.18 -20.11
C LEU A 189 2.88 -10.69 -21.46
N GLN A 190 4.05 -10.21 -21.90
CA GLN A 190 4.75 -10.71 -23.08
C GLN A 190 5.12 -12.18 -22.92
N PHE A 191 5.69 -12.55 -21.77
CA PHE A 191 6.04 -13.94 -21.45
C PHE A 191 4.84 -14.90 -21.58
N PHE A 192 3.68 -14.53 -21.03
CA PHE A 192 2.46 -15.34 -21.14
C PHE A 192 1.85 -15.32 -22.54
N HIS A 193 1.93 -14.19 -23.26
CA HIS A 193 1.47 -14.07 -24.63
C HIS A 193 2.25 -14.98 -25.59
N ASP A 194 3.58 -14.98 -25.51
CA ASP A 194 4.46 -15.77 -26.39
C ASP A 194 4.22 -17.29 -26.24
N ARG A 195 3.72 -17.72 -25.08
CA ARG A 195 3.44 -19.13 -24.75
C ARG A 195 2.01 -19.57 -25.05
N GLN A 196 1.19 -18.69 -25.65
CA GLN A 196 -0.20 -18.99 -26.00
C GLN A 196 -1.03 -19.51 -24.81
N VAL A 197 -0.79 -18.95 -23.61
CA VAL A 197 -1.69 -19.15 -22.44
C VAL A 197 -2.93 -18.27 -22.68
N ASP A 198 -3.71 -18.64 -23.71
CA ASP A 198 -4.68 -17.78 -24.39
C ASP A 198 -6.04 -17.70 -23.68
N GLY A 199 -6.34 -18.64 -22.78
CA GLY A 199 -7.66 -18.78 -22.13
C GLY A 199 -7.96 -17.83 -20.98
N VAL A 200 -7.01 -16.97 -20.58
CA VAL A 200 -7.03 -16.31 -19.26
C VAL A 200 -7.33 -14.80 -19.32
N PHE A 201 -7.42 -14.21 -20.51
CA PHE A 201 -7.63 -12.77 -20.64
C PHE A 201 -9.11 -12.39 -20.49
N THR A 202 -9.47 -11.85 -19.33
CA THR A 202 -10.82 -11.36 -19.03
C THR A 202 -11.05 -9.95 -19.59
N PRO A 203 -12.29 -9.57 -19.95
CA PRO A 203 -12.61 -8.22 -20.40
C PRO A 203 -12.18 -7.11 -19.44
N ASP A 204 -12.16 -7.41 -18.14
CA ASP A 204 -11.86 -6.47 -17.06
C ASP A 204 -10.37 -6.05 -17.01
N MET A 205 -9.50 -6.70 -17.77
CA MET A 205 -8.08 -6.39 -17.83
C MET A 205 -7.77 -5.00 -18.38
N MET A 206 -8.56 -4.54 -19.37
CA MET A 206 -8.44 -3.17 -19.89
C MET A 206 -8.83 -2.15 -18.81
N ASP A 207 -9.87 -2.45 -18.04
CA ASP A 207 -10.34 -1.60 -16.94
C ASP A 207 -9.30 -1.53 -15.81
N LEU A 208 -8.67 -2.65 -15.46
CA LEU A 208 -7.58 -2.70 -14.48
C LEU A 208 -6.38 -1.87 -14.93
N ALA A 209 -5.94 -2.02 -16.18
CA ALA A 209 -4.83 -1.25 -16.74
C ALA A 209 -5.13 0.26 -16.75
N ALA A 210 -6.37 0.65 -17.09
CA ALA A 210 -6.81 2.03 -17.08
C ALA A 210 -6.91 2.62 -15.67
N THR A 211 -7.42 1.85 -14.70
CA THR A 211 -7.54 2.23 -13.30
C THR A 211 -6.19 2.57 -12.66
N HIS A 212 -5.12 1.89 -13.08
CA HIS A 212 -3.75 2.12 -12.59
C HIS A 212 -2.90 2.99 -13.54
N GLY A 213 -3.46 3.41 -14.68
CA GLY A 213 -2.81 4.33 -15.61
C GLY A 213 -1.69 3.73 -16.46
N HIS A 214 -1.62 2.41 -16.59
CA HIS A 214 -0.56 1.71 -17.32
C HIS A 214 -0.83 1.71 -18.84
N VAL A 215 -0.54 2.84 -19.50
CA VAL A 215 -0.81 3.04 -20.94
C VAL A 215 -0.07 2.02 -21.81
N HIS A 216 1.16 1.65 -21.46
CA HIS A 216 1.92 0.63 -22.16
C HIS A 216 1.25 -0.75 -22.09
N VAL A 217 0.56 -1.06 -20.98
CA VAL A 217 -0.26 -2.27 -20.86
C VAL A 217 -1.53 -2.16 -21.71
N LEU A 218 -2.20 -1.00 -21.71
CA LEU A 218 -3.35 -0.76 -22.57
C LEU A 218 -3.01 -0.92 -24.06
N GLU A 219 -1.88 -0.35 -24.50
CA GLU A 219 -1.37 -0.49 -25.87
C GLU A 219 -1.06 -1.95 -26.22
N PHE A 220 -0.40 -2.67 -25.29
CA PHE A 220 -0.11 -4.09 -25.46
C PHE A 220 -1.37 -4.93 -25.61
N LEU A 221 -2.34 -4.75 -24.71
CA LEU A 221 -3.61 -5.47 -24.72
C LEU A 221 -4.42 -5.14 -25.97
N HIS A 222 -4.53 -3.85 -26.35
CA HIS A 222 -5.27 -3.44 -27.54
C HIS A 222 -4.67 -4.02 -28.84
N ARG A 223 -3.33 -4.02 -28.97
CA ARG A 223 -2.63 -4.52 -30.16
C ARG A 223 -2.76 -6.04 -30.33
N HIS A 224 -2.60 -6.79 -29.25
CA HIS A 224 -2.54 -8.26 -29.31
C HIS A 224 -3.90 -8.92 -29.09
N ARG A 225 -4.90 -8.20 -28.55
CA ARG A 225 -6.24 -8.70 -28.24
C ARG A 225 -7.34 -7.69 -28.63
N PRO A 226 -7.60 -7.50 -29.93
CA PRO A 226 -8.61 -6.54 -30.41
C PRO A 226 -10.05 -6.87 -29.97
N GLY A 227 -10.30 -8.09 -29.44
CA GLY A 227 -11.60 -8.50 -28.89
C GLY A 227 -11.88 -8.01 -27.47
N LEU A 228 -10.89 -7.49 -26.74
CA LEU A 228 -11.10 -6.93 -25.40
C LEU A 228 -11.84 -5.59 -25.50
N ARG A 229 -12.99 -5.51 -24.85
CA ARG A 229 -13.83 -4.30 -24.85
C ARG A 229 -13.30 -3.29 -23.85
N MET A 230 -13.16 -2.04 -24.27
CA MET A 230 -12.92 -0.91 -23.38
C MET A 230 -14.26 -0.48 -22.78
N SER A 231 -14.42 -0.63 -21.46
CA SER A 231 -15.66 -0.27 -20.80
C SER A 231 -15.70 1.24 -20.47
N MET A 232 -16.90 1.76 -20.23
CA MET A 232 -17.06 3.11 -19.66
C MET A 232 -16.37 3.23 -18.29
N ARG A 233 -16.34 2.16 -17.49
CA ARG A 233 -15.70 2.13 -16.17
C ARG A 233 -14.18 2.29 -16.27
N ALA A 234 -13.55 1.82 -17.35
CA ALA A 234 -12.14 2.06 -17.61
C ALA A 234 -11.84 3.56 -17.69
N MET A 235 -12.65 4.29 -18.47
CA MET A 235 -12.45 5.74 -18.66
C MET A 235 -12.77 6.53 -17.39
N GLU A 236 -13.84 6.17 -16.69
CA GLU A 236 -14.18 6.77 -15.39
C GLU A 236 -13.07 6.56 -14.35
N SER A 237 -12.55 5.34 -14.24
CA SER A 237 -11.51 5.00 -13.24
C SER A 237 -10.17 5.67 -13.58
N ALA A 238 -9.79 5.69 -14.86
CA ALA A 238 -8.61 6.43 -15.32
C ALA A 238 -8.76 7.94 -15.06
N ALA A 239 -9.96 8.50 -15.26
CA ALA A 239 -10.25 9.90 -14.98
C ALA A 239 -10.21 10.21 -13.48
N ALA A 240 -10.77 9.35 -12.63
CA ALA A 240 -10.73 9.47 -11.17
C ALA A 240 -9.31 9.39 -10.60
N GLY A 241 -8.45 8.55 -11.18
CA GLY A 241 -7.05 8.38 -10.78
C GLY A 241 -6.08 9.40 -11.39
N GLY A 242 -6.54 10.26 -12.30
CA GLY A 242 -5.69 11.29 -12.91
C GLY A 242 -4.78 10.79 -14.03
N HIS A 243 -5.10 9.64 -14.61
CA HIS A 243 -4.29 9.01 -15.65
C HIS A 243 -4.60 9.59 -17.03
N PHE A 244 -4.19 10.85 -17.25
CA PHE A 244 -4.52 11.60 -18.48
C PHE A 244 -4.14 10.87 -19.77
N ALA A 245 -2.96 10.23 -19.79
CA ALA A 245 -2.51 9.47 -20.96
C ALA A 245 -3.41 8.24 -21.23
N ALA A 246 -3.90 7.56 -20.19
CA ALA A 246 -4.86 6.48 -20.32
C ALA A 246 -6.23 6.99 -20.80
N VAL A 247 -6.71 8.13 -20.27
CA VAL A 247 -7.95 8.77 -20.76
C VAL A 247 -7.84 9.14 -22.23
N ARG A 248 -6.70 9.69 -22.67
CA ARG A 248 -6.45 10.00 -24.08
C ARG A 248 -6.43 8.76 -24.95
N PHE A 249 -5.76 7.71 -24.51
CA PHE A 249 -5.72 6.41 -25.21
C PHE A 249 -7.13 5.85 -25.37
N LEU A 250 -7.86 5.72 -24.26
CA LEU A 250 -9.23 5.24 -24.28
C LEU A 250 -10.13 6.11 -25.16
N HIS A 251 -9.99 7.43 -25.15
CA HIS A 251 -10.78 8.31 -26.01
C HIS A 251 -10.51 8.10 -27.51
N HIS A 252 -9.25 7.94 -27.93
CA HIS A 252 -8.92 7.74 -29.35
C HIS A 252 -9.36 6.37 -29.87
N HIS A 253 -9.43 5.36 -29.01
CA HIS A 253 -9.76 3.99 -29.38
C HIS A 253 -11.22 3.59 -29.06
N TYR A 254 -12.02 4.50 -28.50
CA TYR A 254 -13.45 4.28 -28.25
C TYR A 254 -14.24 4.45 -29.56
N ASP A 255 -14.32 3.39 -30.37
CA ASP A 255 -15.04 3.43 -31.66
C ASP A 255 -16.57 3.56 -31.51
N ASP A 256 -17.14 4.31 -32.47
CA ASP A 256 -18.48 4.93 -32.64
C ASP A 256 -19.76 4.11 -32.36
N HIS A 257 -19.71 2.87 -31.87
CA HIS A 257 -20.87 1.98 -31.91
C HIS A 257 -21.54 1.66 -30.56
N HIS A 258 -20.97 2.05 -29.41
CA HIS A 258 -21.44 1.54 -28.12
C HIS A 258 -21.49 2.61 -27.03
N LEU A 259 -22.73 2.91 -26.61
CA LEU A 259 -23.17 3.66 -25.42
C LEU A 259 -22.46 5.02 -25.18
N PRO A 260 -23.21 6.15 -25.17
CA PRO A 260 -22.64 7.46 -24.86
C PRO A 260 -21.95 7.43 -23.49
N CYS A 261 -20.77 8.03 -23.39
CA CYS A 261 -20.08 8.15 -22.10
C CYS A 261 -20.94 9.06 -21.22
N GLY A 262 -21.57 8.53 -20.18
CA GLY A 262 -22.37 9.38 -19.29
C GLY A 262 -21.54 10.51 -18.66
N PRO A 263 -22.21 11.52 -18.06
CA PRO A 263 -21.54 12.68 -17.45
C PRO A 263 -20.58 12.31 -16.29
N ASN A 264 -20.68 11.07 -15.82
CA ASN A 264 -19.87 10.47 -14.76
C ASN A 264 -18.35 10.58 -14.98
N VAL A 265 -17.85 10.57 -16.23
CA VAL A 265 -16.39 10.63 -16.48
C VAL A 265 -15.82 11.99 -16.08
N MET A 266 -16.50 13.08 -16.43
CA MET A 266 -16.07 14.42 -16.02
C MET A 266 -16.29 14.65 -14.52
N ASP A 267 -17.36 14.10 -13.96
CA ASP A 267 -17.57 14.09 -12.51
C ASP A 267 -16.43 13.37 -11.79
N ALA A 268 -16.02 12.19 -12.28
CA ALA A 268 -14.91 11.41 -11.73
C ALA A 268 -13.58 12.18 -11.78
N ALA A 269 -13.27 12.82 -12.91
CA ALA A 269 -12.10 13.70 -13.03
C ALA A 269 -12.15 14.88 -12.04
N ALA A 270 -13.32 15.50 -11.86
CA ALA A 270 -13.51 16.60 -10.92
C ALA A 270 -13.40 16.14 -9.45
N ILE A 271 -13.92 14.95 -9.12
CA ILE A 271 -13.77 14.31 -7.80
C ILE A 271 -12.30 13.99 -7.50
N GLY A 272 -11.53 13.52 -8.50
CA GLY A 272 -10.09 13.30 -8.38
C GLY A 272 -9.27 14.60 -8.30
N GLY A 273 -9.81 15.72 -8.79
CA GLY A 273 -9.14 17.02 -8.86
C GLY A 273 -8.26 17.19 -10.09
N HIS A 274 -8.56 16.50 -11.18
CA HIS A 274 -7.75 16.46 -12.40
C HIS A 274 -8.30 17.43 -13.45
N LEU A 275 -7.97 18.72 -13.29
CA LEU A 275 -8.50 19.80 -14.14
C LEU A 275 -8.06 19.69 -15.60
N ASP A 276 -6.88 19.14 -15.88
CA ASP A 276 -6.37 18.82 -17.20
C ASP A 276 -7.28 17.81 -17.93
N ILE A 277 -7.70 16.76 -17.22
CA ILE A 277 -8.65 15.77 -17.73
C ILE A 277 -10.03 16.42 -17.95
N VAL A 278 -10.52 17.22 -17.01
CA VAL A 278 -11.81 17.93 -17.16
C VAL A 278 -11.81 18.83 -18.40
N ARG A 279 -10.73 19.59 -18.63
CA ARG A 279 -10.58 20.44 -19.83
C ARG A 279 -10.55 19.61 -21.11
N PHE A 280 -9.81 18.51 -21.10
CA PHE A 280 -9.77 17.61 -22.25
C PHE A 280 -11.14 17.02 -22.57
N LEU A 281 -11.84 16.50 -21.56
CA LEU A 281 -13.19 15.97 -21.74
C LEU A 281 -14.13 17.06 -22.25
N HIS A 282 -14.10 18.26 -21.69
CA HIS A 282 -14.95 19.36 -22.14
C HIS A 282 -14.76 19.73 -23.61
N LEU A 283 -13.52 19.67 -24.12
CA LEU A 283 -13.21 20.01 -25.51
C LEU A 283 -13.53 18.88 -26.50
N ASN A 284 -13.52 17.62 -26.04
CA ASN A 284 -13.59 16.44 -26.93
C ASN A 284 -14.84 15.57 -26.72
N ARG A 285 -15.69 15.89 -25.73
CA ARG A 285 -16.85 15.08 -25.33
C ARG A 285 -18.08 15.98 -25.06
N PRO A 286 -19.24 15.70 -25.68
CA PRO A 286 -20.43 16.53 -25.52
C PRO A 286 -21.22 16.29 -24.21
N GLU A 287 -20.99 15.18 -23.51
CA GLU A 287 -21.90 14.68 -22.46
C GLU A 287 -21.88 15.52 -21.18
N GLY A 288 -20.77 16.23 -20.91
CA GLY A 288 -20.68 17.17 -19.80
C GLY A 288 -20.42 16.55 -18.44
N CYS A 289 -20.92 17.21 -17.40
CA CYS A 289 -20.81 16.77 -16.01
C CYS A 289 -22.17 16.89 -15.32
N THR A 290 -22.28 16.42 -14.08
CA THR A 290 -23.44 16.74 -13.24
C THR A 290 -23.08 17.83 -12.22
N ARG A 291 -24.01 18.14 -11.32
CA ARG A 291 -23.73 19.02 -10.17
C ARG A 291 -22.68 18.43 -9.22
N LEU A 292 -22.41 17.12 -9.31
CA LEU A 292 -21.41 16.44 -8.49
C LEU A 292 -20.00 17.00 -8.73
N ALA A 293 -19.63 17.33 -9.97
CA ALA A 293 -18.34 17.94 -10.26
C ALA A 293 -18.07 19.20 -9.43
N MET A 294 -19.02 20.15 -9.42
CA MET A 294 -18.89 21.40 -8.64
C MET A 294 -18.90 21.12 -7.14
N ASN A 295 -19.79 20.26 -6.67
CA ASN A 295 -19.91 19.92 -5.25
C ASN A 295 -18.63 19.27 -4.70
N ALA A 296 -18.04 18.33 -5.46
CA ALA A 296 -16.81 17.64 -5.09
C ALA A 296 -15.60 18.58 -5.15
N ALA A 297 -15.47 19.36 -6.22
CA ALA A 297 -14.42 20.38 -6.34
C ALA A 297 -14.44 21.37 -5.16
N ALA A 298 -15.64 21.78 -4.74
CA ALA A 298 -15.80 22.69 -3.62
C ALA A 298 -15.45 22.05 -2.27
N THR A 299 -15.89 20.82 -2.03
CA THR A 299 -15.55 20.04 -0.83
C THR A 299 -14.05 19.79 -0.70
N ARG A 300 -13.34 19.65 -1.82
CA ARG A 300 -11.86 19.52 -1.86
C ARG A 300 -11.10 20.83 -1.68
N GLY A 301 -11.80 21.96 -1.75
CA GLY A 301 -11.18 23.28 -1.70
C GLY A 301 -10.48 23.69 -2.99
N ASP A 302 -10.74 22.99 -4.11
CA ASP A 302 -10.12 23.25 -5.40
C ASP A 302 -10.77 24.45 -6.10
N LEU A 303 -10.31 25.64 -5.74
CA LEU A 303 -10.81 26.89 -6.32
C LEU A 303 -10.58 26.96 -7.85
N ASN A 304 -9.53 26.35 -8.38
CA ASN A 304 -9.24 26.39 -9.81
C ASN A 304 -10.26 25.55 -10.59
N MET A 305 -10.61 24.36 -10.07
CA MET A 305 -11.67 23.55 -10.63
C MET A 305 -13.04 24.23 -10.51
N VAL A 306 -13.37 24.79 -9.34
CA VAL A 306 -14.64 25.50 -9.09
C VAL A 306 -14.81 26.71 -10.03
N THR A 307 -13.77 27.53 -10.17
CA THR A 307 -13.80 28.69 -11.07
C THR A 307 -13.95 28.27 -12.53
N TRP A 308 -13.21 27.23 -12.95
CA TRP A 308 -13.29 26.73 -14.31
C TRP A 308 -14.67 26.14 -14.62
N LEU A 309 -15.21 25.28 -13.74
CA LEU A 309 -16.56 24.72 -13.89
C LEU A 309 -17.62 25.84 -13.91
N HIS A 310 -17.47 26.88 -13.09
CA HIS A 310 -18.42 27.99 -13.07
C HIS A 310 -18.44 28.75 -14.41
N VAL A 311 -17.29 28.97 -15.04
CA VAL A 311 -17.18 29.71 -16.31
C VAL A 311 -17.63 28.86 -17.51
N HIS A 312 -17.31 27.57 -17.51
CA HIS A 312 -17.45 26.73 -18.71
C HIS A 312 -18.65 25.77 -18.69
N ARG A 313 -19.30 25.55 -17.53
CA ARG A 313 -20.36 24.54 -17.36
C ARG A 313 -21.65 25.14 -16.77
N PRO A 314 -22.82 24.94 -17.43
CA PRO A 314 -24.09 25.47 -16.94
C PRO A 314 -24.69 24.71 -15.75
N GLU A 315 -24.26 23.46 -15.49
CA GLU A 315 -24.91 22.55 -14.51
C GLU A 315 -24.85 23.09 -13.07
N GLY A 316 -23.78 23.81 -12.75
CA GLY A 316 -23.61 24.46 -11.46
C GLY A 316 -23.39 23.50 -10.30
N GLY A 317 -23.70 23.97 -9.09
CA GLY A 317 -23.61 23.18 -7.87
C GLY A 317 -24.97 23.04 -7.19
N THR A 318 -24.96 22.48 -5.99
CA THR A 318 -26.07 22.59 -5.03
C THR A 318 -25.58 23.29 -3.77
N THR A 319 -26.46 23.45 -2.77
CA THR A 319 -26.06 23.90 -1.43
C THR A 319 -24.92 23.06 -0.84
N SER A 320 -24.83 21.78 -1.25
CA SER A 320 -23.76 20.86 -0.86
C SER A 320 -22.37 21.35 -1.22
N ALA A 321 -22.19 22.15 -2.28
CA ALA A 321 -20.89 22.72 -2.63
C ALA A 321 -20.36 23.66 -1.53
N MET A 322 -21.19 24.60 -1.08
CA MET A 322 -20.80 25.55 -0.03
C MET A 322 -20.82 24.88 1.35
N ASP A 323 -21.76 23.97 1.61
CA ASP A 323 -21.79 23.17 2.85
C ASP A 323 -20.51 22.33 3.02
N GLY A 324 -20.09 21.62 1.96
CA GLY A 324 -18.87 20.83 1.95
C GLY A 324 -17.61 21.69 2.08
N ALA A 325 -17.52 22.77 1.29
CA ALA A 325 -16.41 23.73 1.39
C ALA A 325 -16.27 24.32 2.79
N ALA A 326 -17.40 24.65 3.45
CA ALA A 326 -17.38 25.17 4.82
C ALA A 326 -16.99 24.10 5.85
N THR A 327 -17.52 22.89 5.71
CA THR A 327 -17.21 21.74 6.57
C THR A 327 -15.73 21.38 6.54
N CYS A 328 -15.07 21.54 5.39
CA CYS A 328 -13.64 21.28 5.20
C CYS A 328 -12.75 22.54 5.35
N GLY A 329 -13.32 23.68 5.72
CA GLY A 329 -12.55 24.88 6.07
C GLY A 329 -12.05 25.71 4.88
N HIS A 330 -12.59 25.49 3.68
CA HIS A 330 -12.14 26.11 2.44
C HIS A 330 -12.75 27.50 2.21
N LEU A 331 -12.37 28.48 3.04
CA LEU A 331 -12.93 29.84 3.03
C LEU A 331 -12.89 30.52 1.65
N LYS A 332 -11.82 30.32 0.87
CA LYS A 332 -11.72 30.93 -0.48
C LYS A 332 -12.82 30.41 -1.42
N VAL A 333 -13.11 29.11 -1.37
CA VAL A 333 -14.20 28.50 -2.14
C VAL A 333 -15.55 28.97 -1.63
N VAL A 334 -15.75 29.04 -0.31
CA VAL A 334 -17.00 29.59 0.29
C VAL A 334 -17.25 31.01 -0.21
N LYS A 335 -16.26 31.90 -0.13
CA LYS A 335 -16.36 33.28 -0.64
C LYS A 335 -16.69 33.30 -2.13
N PHE A 336 -16.03 32.48 -2.94
CA PHE A 336 -16.28 32.40 -4.38
C PHE A 336 -17.72 31.96 -4.68
N LEU A 337 -18.16 30.85 -4.10
CA LEU A 337 -19.51 30.32 -4.29
C LEU A 337 -20.58 31.30 -3.82
N HIS A 338 -20.33 32.04 -2.74
CA HIS A 338 -21.26 33.06 -2.26
C HIS A 338 -21.42 34.24 -3.21
N THR A 339 -20.32 34.68 -3.80
CA THR A 339 -20.27 35.88 -4.62
C THR A 339 -20.76 35.62 -6.04
N HIS A 340 -20.54 34.42 -6.56
CA HIS A 340 -20.80 34.10 -7.97
C HIS A 340 -21.99 33.16 -8.17
N ARG A 341 -22.58 32.60 -7.11
CA ARG A 341 -23.69 31.65 -7.22
C ARG A 341 -24.83 31.91 -6.24
N SER A 342 -26.03 31.44 -6.59
CA SER A 342 -27.28 31.74 -5.89
C SER A 342 -27.79 30.60 -5.00
N GLU A 343 -27.26 29.39 -5.16
CA GLU A 343 -27.66 28.18 -4.44
C GLU A 343 -27.47 28.33 -2.92
N GLY A 344 -26.41 29.01 -2.50
CA GLY A 344 -26.15 29.30 -1.08
C GLY A 344 -25.65 28.08 -0.29
N CYS A 345 -25.91 28.08 1.02
CA CYS A 345 -25.62 26.97 1.92
C CYS A 345 -26.79 26.72 2.87
N THR A 346 -26.73 25.61 3.60
CA THR A 346 -27.67 25.26 4.68
C THR A 346 -27.02 25.49 6.04
N SER A 347 -27.72 25.16 7.13
CA SER A 347 -27.12 25.14 8.48
C SER A 347 -25.98 24.13 8.61
N ALA A 348 -25.88 23.16 7.69
CA ALA A 348 -24.77 22.20 7.64
C ALA A 348 -23.41 22.88 7.45
N ALA A 349 -23.31 23.95 6.65
CA ALA A 349 -22.08 24.73 6.51
C ALA A 349 -21.56 25.26 7.85
N PHE A 350 -22.45 25.85 8.65
CA PHE A 350 -22.09 26.41 9.95
C PHE A 350 -21.68 25.33 10.94
N TRP A 351 -22.52 24.30 11.10
CA TRP A 351 -22.24 23.20 12.02
C TRP A 351 -20.99 22.41 11.63
N GLY A 352 -20.80 22.13 10.33
CA GLY A 352 -19.61 21.49 9.81
C GLY A 352 -18.34 22.28 10.13
N ALA A 353 -18.35 23.59 9.89
CA ALA A 353 -17.24 24.47 10.23
C ALA A 353 -16.96 24.53 11.73
N VAL A 354 -18.00 24.54 12.58
CA VAL A 354 -17.85 24.51 14.05
C VAL A 354 -17.27 23.19 14.53
N MET A 355 -17.81 22.06 14.09
CA MET A 355 -17.37 20.71 14.52
C MET A 355 -15.91 20.45 14.18
N HIS A 356 -15.44 20.94 13.03
CA HIS A 356 -14.06 20.80 12.57
C HIS A 356 -13.16 22.01 12.90
N ASN A 357 -13.64 22.93 13.73
CA ASN A 357 -12.88 24.08 14.25
C ASN A 357 -12.33 25.03 13.16
N HIS A 358 -13.08 25.26 12.09
CA HIS A 358 -12.75 26.19 11.01
C HIS A 358 -13.20 27.63 11.35
N VAL A 359 -12.50 28.26 12.29
CA VAL A 359 -12.86 29.57 12.88
C VAL A 359 -13.08 30.66 11.82
N GLU A 360 -12.22 30.75 10.80
CA GLU A 360 -12.35 31.78 9.76
C GLU A 360 -13.62 31.62 8.91
N VAL A 361 -14.05 30.37 8.68
CA VAL A 361 -15.31 30.07 7.97
C VAL A 361 -16.50 30.40 8.84
N VAL A 362 -16.47 30.04 10.14
CA VAL A 362 -17.52 30.39 11.09
C VAL A 362 -17.69 31.90 11.20
N GLU A 363 -16.59 32.64 11.32
CA GLU A 363 -16.60 34.11 11.34
C GLU A 363 -17.24 34.69 10.08
N TRP A 364 -16.84 34.16 8.92
CA TRP A 364 -17.35 34.63 7.65
C TRP A 364 -18.85 34.33 7.47
N LEU A 365 -19.31 33.14 7.87
CA LEU A 365 -20.73 32.76 7.82
C LEU A 365 -21.59 33.62 8.76
N LEU A 366 -21.13 33.89 9.99
CA LEU A 366 -21.86 34.74 10.94
C LEU A 366 -21.99 36.19 10.49
N THR A 367 -21.03 36.68 9.70
CA THR A 367 -21.04 38.05 9.18
C THR A 367 -21.92 38.19 7.93
N HIS A 368 -22.00 37.16 7.08
CA HIS A 368 -22.67 37.24 5.78
C HIS A 368 -24.00 36.48 5.69
N LYS A 369 -24.30 35.56 6.61
CA LYS A 369 -25.47 34.66 6.57
C LYS A 369 -26.11 34.40 7.95
N ARG A 370 -26.43 35.47 8.69
CA ARG A 370 -27.12 35.38 10.00
C ARG A 370 -28.41 34.55 9.98
N GLN A 371 -29.14 34.55 8.88
CA GLN A 371 -30.41 33.82 8.73
C GLN A 371 -30.27 32.28 8.73
N TRP A 372 -29.06 31.75 8.57
CA TRP A 372 -28.78 30.30 8.57
C TRP A 372 -28.04 29.83 9.82
N CYS A 373 -27.87 30.74 10.78
CA CYS A 373 -27.33 30.48 12.11
C CYS A 373 -28.46 30.80 13.11
N ASP A 374 -29.12 29.78 13.67
CA ASP A 374 -30.05 30.03 14.77
C ASP A 374 -29.26 30.63 15.94
N PRO A 375 -29.71 31.72 16.59
CA PRO A 375 -29.09 32.22 17.81
C PRO A 375 -28.84 31.13 18.87
N VAL A 376 -29.69 30.10 18.94
CA VAL A 376 -29.52 28.92 19.79
C VAL A 376 -28.31 28.09 19.36
N ASP A 377 -28.08 27.92 18.05
CA ASP A 377 -26.94 27.17 17.49
C ASP A 377 -25.60 27.81 17.88
N VAL A 378 -25.55 29.15 17.91
CA VAL A 378 -24.36 29.91 18.33
C VAL A 378 -24.06 29.67 19.82
N VAL A 379 -25.10 29.66 20.67
CA VAL A 379 -24.97 29.40 22.11
C VAL A 379 -24.54 27.95 22.39
N VAL A 380 -25.06 26.98 21.64
CA VAL A 380 -24.65 25.57 21.76
C VAL A 380 -23.21 25.36 21.29
N ALA A 381 -22.81 25.98 20.17
CA ALA A 381 -21.43 25.96 19.69
C ALA A 381 -20.44 26.53 20.73
N LEU A 382 -20.81 27.64 21.36
CA LEU A 382 -20.09 28.30 22.46
C LEU A 382 -19.89 27.41 23.69
N GLN A 383 -20.82 26.51 23.99
CA GLN A 383 -20.74 25.63 25.16
C GLN A 383 -19.88 24.39 24.92
N ARG A 384 -19.92 23.82 23.71
CA ARG A 384 -19.29 22.52 23.40
C ARG A 384 -17.87 22.58 22.83
N TRP A 385 -17.45 23.66 22.17
CA TRP A 385 -16.10 23.73 21.55
C TRP A 385 -15.24 24.88 22.11
N PRO A 386 -14.25 24.59 22.99
CA PRO A 386 -13.49 25.61 23.74
C PRO A 386 -12.65 26.59 22.90
N LEU A 387 -12.19 26.20 21.71
CA LEU A 387 -11.35 27.05 20.85
C LEU A 387 -12.19 28.10 20.11
N THR A 388 -13.34 27.73 19.56
CA THR A 388 -14.35 28.66 19.04
C THR A 388 -14.98 29.48 20.17
N LYS A 389 -15.07 28.94 21.39
CA LYS A 389 -15.54 29.65 22.60
C LYS A 389 -14.69 30.87 22.97
N GLY A 390 -13.36 30.74 23.00
CA GLY A 390 -12.47 31.86 23.35
C GLY A 390 -12.59 33.06 22.40
N TRP A 391 -12.95 32.81 21.14
CA TRP A 391 -13.17 33.84 20.13
C TRP A 391 -14.61 34.39 20.13
N LEU A 392 -15.63 33.52 20.16
CA LEU A 392 -17.03 33.94 20.17
C LEU A 392 -17.39 34.75 21.43
N VAL A 393 -16.82 34.41 22.59
CA VAL A 393 -17.00 35.17 23.86
C VAL A 393 -16.40 36.57 23.77
N LYS A 394 -15.28 36.77 23.04
CA LYS A 394 -14.72 38.12 22.83
C LYS A 394 -15.62 39.00 21.97
N ARG A 395 -16.49 38.43 21.14
CA ARG A 395 -17.36 39.17 20.21
C ARG A 395 -18.77 39.40 20.76
N SER A 396 -19.30 38.50 21.59
CA SER A 396 -20.57 38.71 22.31
C SER A 396 -20.51 39.81 23.38
N VAL A 397 -19.30 40.25 23.74
CA VAL A 397 -19.07 41.36 24.69
C VAL A 397 -18.94 42.72 23.97
N VAL A 398 -18.88 42.73 22.62
CA VAL A 398 -18.55 43.91 21.81
C VAL A 398 -19.69 44.35 20.87
N ASN A 399 -20.86 43.70 20.90
CA ASN A 399 -22.05 44.14 20.14
C ASN A 399 -23.29 44.22 21.01
#